data_AF-A0A2D5T3E6-F1
#
_entry.id   AF-A0A2D5T3E6-F1
#
_cell.length_a   1.000
_cell.length_b   1.000
_cell.length_c   1.000
_cell.angle_alpha   90.00
_cell.angle_beta   90.00
_cell.angle_gamma   90.00
#
_symmetry.space_group_name_H-M   'P 1'
#
loop_
_entity.id
_entity.type
_entity.pdbx_description
1 polymer ?
#
loop_
_entity_poly.entity_id
_entity_poly.type
_entity_poly.pdbx_seq_one_letter_code
_entity_poly.pdbx_strand_id
1 'polypeptide(L)'
;MKKLLISPSKMALGEQESQIYQNILKQSTEISLNLMAVKVENHPEDFLGWCYELLDVAKNRINFDLLDDHQLPTVKKLQDLLISAISFLQLKTLRIAPWPVICGFIEQHKDVLALEEQLKLTSYLAPMRSTPLKEMIAEDRLAFTGKHAASLDTSVYNFDVEWFASTKSAKGFHQLLADLPGAFDDALANIPSEGDVSEQDYQAFMIGYLSAFAGTDEKPTLAPATRLLAMRRPDVFTPISNNRLDALCQALGISRLNNRDFERYWSDVVMSIRTMPWFAMTTENGELEEQLASIKALLPCFFYYADKDTADNSNYIKLLNKPVRSSRSGGTKTVRRGKESAEVLVDRALADESIPDHIRDKRDSIIAEVEKGRSVDETIGLMRAIFG
;
A
#
# COMPACT_ATOMS: atom_id res chain seq x y z
N MET A 1 -11.25 -2.50 -32.95
CA MET A 1 -10.34 -3.53 -32.41
C MET A 1 -9.09 -3.79 -33.26
N LYS A 2 -9.16 -4.35 -34.49
CA LYS A 2 -7.96 -4.70 -35.28
C LYS A 2 -6.91 -3.58 -35.39
N LYS A 3 -7.34 -2.34 -35.66
CA LYS A 3 -6.47 -1.16 -35.71
C LYS A 3 -5.75 -0.90 -34.37
N LEU A 4 -6.47 -1.04 -33.26
CA LEU A 4 -5.91 -0.91 -31.91
C LEU A 4 -4.82 -1.96 -31.69
N LEU A 5 -5.12 -3.25 -31.91
CA LEU A 5 -4.16 -4.35 -31.64
C LEU A 5 -2.86 -4.22 -32.43
N ILE A 6 -2.89 -3.73 -33.67
CA ILE A 6 -1.67 -3.59 -34.48
C ILE A 6 -0.93 -2.26 -34.27
N SER A 7 -1.55 -1.27 -33.63
CA SER A 7 -0.99 0.09 -33.54
C SER A 7 0.39 0.17 -32.86
N PRO A 8 0.72 -0.63 -31.82
CA PRO A 8 2.04 -0.55 -31.18
C PRO A 8 3.19 -0.96 -32.10
N SER A 9 2.94 -1.76 -33.15
CA SER A 9 3.96 -2.10 -34.16
C SER A 9 4.51 -0.89 -34.92
N LYS A 10 3.80 0.25 -34.88
CA LYS A 10 4.21 1.51 -35.51
C LYS A 10 4.76 2.52 -34.50
N MET A 11 4.72 2.19 -33.21
CA MET A 11 5.25 3.03 -32.13
C MET A 11 6.74 2.77 -31.95
N ALA A 12 7.47 3.74 -31.42
CA ALA A 12 8.88 3.58 -31.05
C ALA A 12 8.99 2.84 -29.71
N LEU A 13 8.82 1.52 -29.72
CA LEU A 13 8.94 0.67 -28.53
C LEU A 13 10.41 0.29 -28.29
N GLY A 14 10.86 0.39 -27.04
CA GLY A 14 12.09 -0.25 -26.59
C GLY A 14 11.98 -1.77 -26.52
N GLU A 15 13.07 -2.45 -26.17
CA GLU A 15 13.13 -3.92 -26.11
C GLU A 15 12.11 -4.51 -25.14
N GLN A 16 12.05 -3.99 -23.91
CA GLN A 16 11.09 -4.46 -22.89
C GLN A 16 9.64 -4.20 -23.30
N GLU A 17 9.34 -3.03 -23.87
CA GLU A 17 7.99 -2.67 -24.34
C GLU A 17 7.56 -3.56 -25.50
N SER A 18 8.49 -3.87 -26.40
CA SER A 18 8.27 -4.81 -27.50
C SER A 18 7.94 -6.21 -26.98
N GLN A 19 8.69 -6.71 -25.98
CA GLN A 19 8.44 -8.01 -25.37
C GLN A 19 7.07 -8.06 -24.67
N ILE A 20 6.72 -7.00 -23.92
CA ILE A 20 5.40 -6.84 -23.28
C ILE A 20 4.29 -6.89 -24.34
N TYR A 21 4.42 -6.10 -25.40
CA TYR A 21 3.46 -6.07 -26.51
C TYR A 21 3.25 -7.46 -27.14
N GLN A 22 4.33 -8.21 -27.42
CA GLN A 22 4.21 -9.56 -27.97
C GLN A 22 3.49 -10.53 -27.02
N ASN A 23 3.77 -10.45 -25.72
CA ASN A 23 3.09 -11.27 -24.70
C ASN A 23 1.59 -10.95 -24.63
N ILE A 24 1.22 -9.67 -24.70
CA ILE A 24 -0.17 -9.21 -24.72
C ILE A 24 -0.89 -9.69 -25.99
N LEU A 25 -0.25 -9.58 -27.15
CA LEU A 25 -0.82 -10.05 -28.43
C LEU A 25 -1.07 -11.56 -28.43
N LYS A 26 -0.18 -12.35 -27.84
CA LYS A 26 -0.37 -13.80 -27.72
C LYS A 26 -1.68 -14.12 -27.01
N GLN A 27 -1.95 -13.47 -25.86
CA GLN A 27 -3.21 -13.68 -25.13
C GLN A 27 -4.40 -13.09 -25.89
N SER A 28 -4.24 -11.93 -26.52
CA SER A 28 -5.30 -11.28 -27.32
C SER A 28 -5.74 -12.14 -28.52
N THR A 29 -4.84 -12.94 -29.09
CA THR A 29 -5.14 -13.81 -30.24
C THR A 29 -6.08 -14.94 -29.86
N GLU A 30 -5.89 -15.53 -28.68
CA GLU A 30 -6.72 -16.63 -28.14
C GLU A 30 -8.19 -16.22 -27.91
N ILE A 31 -8.45 -14.94 -27.66
CA ILE A 31 -9.79 -14.36 -27.44
C ILE A 31 -10.17 -13.34 -28.53
N SER A 32 -9.54 -13.44 -29.70
CA SER A 32 -9.63 -12.42 -30.75
C SER A 32 -11.04 -12.18 -31.26
N LEU A 33 -11.88 -13.22 -31.39
CA LEU A 33 -13.28 -13.08 -31.81
C LEU A 33 -14.07 -12.20 -30.83
N ASN A 34 -13.92 -12.45 -29.53
CA ASN A 34 -14.60 -11.69 -28.48
C ASN A 34 -14.13 -10.23 -28.43
N LEU A 35 -12.82 -10.00 -28.59
CA LEU A 35 -12.27 -8.65 -28.69
C LEU A 35 -12.76 -7.91 -29.95
N MET A 36 -12.87 -8.62 -31.08
CA MET A 36 -13.31 -8.04 -32.36
C MET A 36 -14.78 -7.62 -32.36
N ALA A 37 -15.61 -8.21 -31.50
CA ALA A 37 -16.99 -7.80 -31.29
C ALA A 37 -17.11 -6.43 -30.60
N VAL A 38 -16.04 -5.94 -29.96
CA VAL A 38 -16.04 -4.63 -29.30
C VAL A 38 -15.69 -3.51 -30.29
N LYS A 39 -16.60 -2.54 -30.43
CA LYS A 39 -16.35 -1.31 -31.18
C LYS A 39 -15.32 -0.46 -30.42
N VAL A 40 -14.24 -0.06 -31.07
CA VAL A 40 -13.18 0.79 -30.50
C VAL A 40 -13.15 2.12 -31.24
N GLU A 41 -13.22 3.23 -30.50
CA GLU A 41 -13.25 4.59 -31.05
C GLU A 41 -11.95 5.33 -30.74
N ASN A 42 -11.48 5.21 -29.50
CA ASN A 42 -10.20 5.76 -29.05
C ASN A 42 -9.02 4.93 -29.59
N HIS A 43 -8.01 5.61 -30.14
CA HIS A 43 -6.81 4.99 -30.69
C HIS A 43 -5.59 5.79 -30.23
N PRO A 44 -5.08 5.49 -29.02
CA PRO A 44 -3.93 6.20 -28.45
C PRO A 44 -2.68 6.13 -29.33
N GLU A 45 -1.90 7.20 -29.33
CA GLU A 45 -0.66 7.32 -30.11
C GLU A 45 0.57 6.80 -29.36
N ASP A 46 0.47 6.67 -28.04
CA ASP A 46 1.52 6.15 -27.16
C ASP A 46 1.16 4.78 -26.57
N PHE A 47 2.19 4.06 -26.12
CA PHE A 47 2.04 2.69 -25.66
C PHE A 47 1.33 2.57 -24.31
N LEU A 48 1.44 3.57 -23.44
CA LEU A 48 0.76 3.59 -22.14
C LEU A 48 -0.75 3.77 -22.35
N GLY A 49 -1.14 4.77 -23.15
CA GLY A 49 -2.52 4.97 -23.55
C GLY A 49 -3.11 3.72 -24.23
N TRP A 50 -2.33 3.06 -25.08
CA TRP A 50 -2.75 1.80 -25.71
C TRP A 50 -3.03 0.70 -24.68
N CYS A 51 -2.17 0.54 -23.67
CA CYS A 51 -2.39 -0.43 -22.60
C CYS A 51 -3.67 -0.13 -21.82
N TYR A 52 -3.94 1.15 -21.51
CA TYR A 52 -5.18 1.57 -20.84
C TYR A 52 -6.43 1.26 -21.68
N GLU A 53 -6.45 1.62 -22.97
CA GLU A 53 -7.61 1.35 -23.84
C GLU A 53 -7.87 -0.15 -23.96
N LEU A 54 -6.82 -0.96 -24.15
CA LEU A 54 -7.00 -2.41 -24.26
C LEU A 54 -7.44 -3.04 -22.92
N LEU A 55 -6.95 -2.52 -21.79
CA LEU A 55 -7.39 -2.98 -20.47
C LEU A 55 -8.85 -2.63 -20.22
N ASP A 56 -9.28 -1.41 -20.54
CA ASP A 56 -10.69 -1.03 -20.48
C ASP A 56 -11.57 -1.95 -21.33
N VAL A 57 -11.13 -2.26 -22.55
CA VAL A 57 -11.85 -3.23 -23.38
C VAL A 57 -11.93 -4.61 -22.73
N ALA A 58 -10.80 -5.14 -22.25
CA ALA A 58 -10.71 -6.46 -21.67
C ALA A 58 -11.41 -6.58 -20.30
N LYS A 59 -11.55 -5.48 -19.56
CA LYS A 59 -12.17 -5.45 -18.23
C LYS A 59 -13.66 -5.09 -18.28
N ASN A 60 -14.05 -4.11 -19.10
CA ASN A 60 -15.36 -3.46 -18.99
C ASN A 60 -16.26 -3.62 -20.23
N ARG A 61 -15.70 -3.85 -21.43
CA ARG A 61 -16.49 -3.78 -22.69
C ARG A 61 -16.61 -5.09 -23.43
N ILE A 62 -15.80 -6.08 -23.10
CA ILE A 62 -16.00 -7.44 -23.59
C ILE A 62 -17.30 -8.00 -22.98
N ASN A 63 -18.09 -8.69 -23.81
CA ASN A 63 -19.27 -9.38 -23.31
C ASN A 63 -18.84 -10.72 -22.71
N PHE A 64 -18.83 -10.79 -21.37
CA PHE A 64 -18.45 -12.00 -20.64
C PHE A 64 -19.43 -13.17 -20.84
N ASP A 65 -20.69 -12.91 -21.19
CA ASP A 65 -21.68 -13.95 -21.47
C ASP A 65 -21.40 -14.71 -22.77
N LEU A 66 -20.53 -14.16 -23.62
CA LEU A 66 -20.11 -14.76 -24.88
C LEU A 66 -18.73 -15.44 -24.79
N LEU A 67 -18.14 -15.49 -23.59
CA LEU A 67 -16.89 -16.20 -23.34
C LEU A 67 -17.19 -17.63 -22.91
N ASP A 68 -16.43 -18.57 -23.45
CA ASP A 68 -16.39 -19.92 -22.92
C ASP A 68 -15.58 -19.96 -21.61
N ASP A 69 -15.92 -20.88 -20.70
CA ASP A 69 -15.25 -21.01 -19.39
C ASP A 69 -13.72 -21.12 -19.50
N HIS A 70 -13.23 -21.81 -20.55
CA HIS A 70 -11.80 -22.00 -20.78
C HIS A 70 -11.06 -20.70 -21.20
N GLN A 71 -11.79 -19.68 -21.66
CA GLN A 71 -11.22 -18.38 -22.08
C GLN A 71 -11.10 -17.39 -20.91
N LEU A 72 -11.88 -17.57 -19.84
CA LEU A 72 -11.84 -16.68 -18.67
C LEU A 72 -10.43 -16.54 -18.05
N PRO A 73 -9.63 -17.62 -17.88
CA PRO A 73 -8.26 -17.51 -17.42
C PRO A 73 -7.36 -16.71 -18.39
N THR A 74 -7.57 -16.83 -19.70
CA THR A 74 -6.83 -16.06 -20.72
C THR A 74 -7.17 -14.58 -20.64
N VAL A 75 -8.44 -14.22 -20.47
CA VAL A 75 -8.86 -12.82 -20.25
C VAL A 75 -8.23 -12.26 -18.98
N LYS A 76 -8.28 -13.03 -17.88
CA LYS A 76 -7.66 -12.61 -16.61
C LYS A 76 -6.16 -12.38 -16.77
N LYS A 77 -5.46 -13.29 -17.46
CA LYS A 77 -4.03 -13.15 -17.73
C LYS A 77 -3.70 -11.97 -18.65
N LEU A 78 -4.55 -11.68 -19.64
CA LEU A 78 -4.43 -10.47 -20.46
C LEU A 78 -4.55 -9.21 -19.60
N GLN A 79 -5.56 -9.14 -18.73
CA GLN A 79 -5.73 -8.02 -17.79
C GLN A 79 -4.50 -7.85 -16.88
N ASP A 80 -3.99 -8.94 -16.30
CA ASP A 80 -2.83 -8.89 -15.40
C ASP A 80 -1.56 -8.42 -16.12
N LEU A 81 -1.34 -8.85 -17.38
CA LEU A 81 -0.23 -8.37 -18.21
C LEU A 81 -0.36 -6.87 -18.50
N LEU A 82 -1.56 -6.38 -18.81
CA LEU A 82 -1.81 -4.96 -19.08
C LEU A 82 -1.63 -4.10 -17.81
N ILE A 83 -2.12 -4.56 -16.66
CA ILE A 83 -1.92 -3.89 -15.35
C ILE A 83 -0.43 -3.79 -15.02
N SER A 84 0.33 -4.88 -15.23
CA SER A 84 1.78 -4.88 -15.04
C SER A 84 2.49 -3.94 -16.01
N ALA A 85 2.09 -3.95 -17.29
CA ALA A 85 2.63 -3.06 -18.32
C ALA A 85 2.41 -1.58 -17.98
N ILE A 86 1.20 -1.22 -17.57
CA ILE A 86 0.85 0.15 -17.15
C ILE A 86 1.71 0.56 -15.96
N SER A 87 1.79 -0.29 -14.93
CA SER A 87 2.62 -0.01 -13.74
C SER A 87 4.09 0.19 -14.11
N PHE A 88 4.65 -0.67 -14.96
CA PHE A 88 6.02 -0.55 -15.46
C PHE A 88 6.23 0.77 -16.20
N LEU A 89 5.34 1.12 -17.13
CA LEU A 89 5.45 2.33 -17.94
C LEU A 89 5.33 3.60 -17.09
N GLN A 90 4.42 3.63 -16.12
CA GLN A 90 4.28 4.73 -15.17
C GLN A 90 5.52 4.87 -14.27
N LEU A 91 5.98 3.78 -13.66
CA LEU A 91 7.20 3.79 -12.84
C LEU A 91 8.44 4.20 -13.65
N LYS A 92 8.53 3.80 -14.92
CA LYS A 92 9.64 4.17 -15.81
C LYS A 92 9.75 5.69 -15.99
N THR A 93 8.64 6.44 -15.91
CA THR A 93 8.66 7.90 -15.98
C THR A 93 9.44 8.55 -14.83
N LEU A 94 9.47 7.90 -13.65
CA LEU A 94 10.19 8.39 -12.46
C LEU A 94 11.69 8.56 -12.70
N ARG A 95 12.28 7.83 -13.66
CA ARG A 95 13.71 7.94 -13.97
C ARG A 95 14.15 9.34 -14.40
N ILE A 96 13.25 10.08 -15.03
CA ILE A 96 13.57 11.38 -15.67
C ILE A 96 12.64 12.50 -15.24
N ALA A 97 11.49 12.19 -14.65
CA ALA A 97 10.51 13.19 -14.28
C ALA A 97 11.06 14.14 -13.18
N PRO A 98 10.93 15.46 -13.36
CA PRO A 98 11.25 16.43 -12.31
C PRO A 98 10.13 16.47 -11.26
N TRP A 99 10.46 16.99 -10.07
CA TRP A 99 9.54 17.04 -8.93
C TRP A 99 8.14 17.61 -9.26
N PRO A 100 7.98 18.76 -9.95
CA PRO A 100 6.64 19.30 -10.24
C PRO A 100 5.77 18.39 -11.11
N VAL A 101 6.37 17.55 -11.96
CA VAL A 101 5.63 16.59 -12.80
C VAL A 101 5.10 15.44 -11.95
N ILE A 102 5.87 14.98 -10.96
CA ILE A 102 5.45 13.94 -10.02
C ILE A 102 4.29 14.44 -9.15
N CYS A 103 4.42 15.63 -8.56
CA CYS A 103 3.36 16.24 -7.76
C CYS A 103 2.10 16.49 -8.58
N GLY A 104 2.25 17.04 -9.79
CA GLY A 104 1.13 17.26 -10.71
C GLY A 104 0.41 15.96 -11.08
N PHE A 105 1.15 14.88 -11.34
CA PHE A 105 0.55 13.56 -11.59
C PHE A 105 -0.24 13.07 -10.39
N ILE A 106 0.34 13.12 -9.18
CA ILE A 106 -0.32 12.64 -7.95
C ILE A 106 -1.59 13.44 -7.67
N GLU A 107 -1.54 14.77 -7.76
CA GLU A 107 -2.70 15.64 -7.53
C GLU A 107 -3.81 15.40 -8.55
N GLN A 108 -3.47 15.23 -9.84
CA GLN A 108 -4.44 14.94 -10.89
C GLN A 108 -5.15 13.58 -10.72
N HIS A 109 -4.49 12.62 -10.07
CA HIS A 109 -5.01 11.26 -9.89
C HIS A 109 -5.43 10.97 -8.44
N LYS A 110 -5.52 12.00 -7.58
CA LYS A 110 -5.72 11.84 -6.13
C LYS A 110 -6.90 10.96 -5.74
N ASP A 111 -8.01 11.05 -6.47
CA ASP A 111 -9.22 10.29 -6.19
C ASP A 111 -9.02 8.80 -6.50
N VAL A 112 -8.46 8.49 -7.67
CA VAL A 112 -8.19 7.13 -8.13
C VAL A 112 -7.08 6.47 -7.29
N LEU A 113 -6.12 7.26 -6.80
CA LEU A 113 -5.05 6.79 -5.94
C LEU A 113 -5.50 6.57 -4.48
N ALA A 114 -6.71 6.99 -4.08
CA ALA A 114 -7.09 7.08 -2.67
C ALA A 114 -6.06 7.90 -1.85
N LEU A 115 -5.56 9.00 -2.43
CA LEU A 115 -4.43 9.75 -1.89
C LEU A 115 -4.67 10.23 -0.46
N GLU A 116 -5.88 10.70 -0.16
CA GLU A 116 -6.25 11.18 1.18
C GLU A 116 -6.05 10.08 2.24
N GLU A 117 -6.48 8.85 1.96
CA GLU A 117 -6.36 7.73 2.87
C GLU A 117 -4.89 7.31 3.08
N GLN A 118 -4.11 7.32 1.99
CA GLN A 118 -2.69 7.02 2.04
C GLN A 118 -1.92 8.08 2.85
N LEU A 119 -2.24 9.36 2.67
CA LEU A 119 -1.64 10.45 3.46
C LEU A 119 -2.05 10.38 4.93
N LYS A 120 -3.32 10.06 5.24
CA LYS A 120 -3.78 9.83 6.63
C LYS A 120 -2.96 8.78 7.35
N LEU A 121 -2.64 7.64 6.71
CA LEU A 121 -1.75 6.63 7.28
C LEU A 121 -0.37 7.23 7.62
N THR A 122 0.22 7.99 6.70
CA THR A 122 1.57 8.55 6.91
C THR A 122 1.60 9.62 8.00
N SER A 123 0.56 10.45 8.09
CA SER A 123 0.40 11.47 9.13
C SER A 123 0.15 10.82 10.49
N TYR A 124 -0.65 9.76 10.53
CA TYR A 124 -0.91 8.98 11.74
C TYR A 124 0.36 8.36 12.31
N LEU A 125 1.21 7.78 11.45
CA LEU A 125 2.45 7.12 11.87
C LEU A 125 3.61 8.10 12.12
N ALA A 126 3.53 9.35 11.64
CA ALA A 126 4.58 10.36 11.81
C ALA A 126 5.08 10.54 13.26
N PRO A 127 4.22 10.70 14.28
CA PRO A 127 4.68 10.81 15.67
C PRO A 127 5.27 9.50 16.23
N MET A 128 4.95 8.35 15.61
CA MET A 128 5.37 7.03 16.09
C MET A 128 6.65 6.51 15.44
N ARG A 129 7.21 7.23 14.46
CA ARG A 129 8.41 6.78 13.71
C ARG A 129 9.60 6.50 14.63
N SER A 130 9.69 7.18 15.76
CA SER A 130 10.74 7.01 16.79
C SER A 130 10.31 6.29 18.04
N THR A 131 9.05 5.86 18.12
CA THR A 131 8.58 5.06 19.25
C THR A 131 9.05 3.62 19.06
N PRO A 132 9.67 2.98 20.06
CA PRO A 132 9.95 1.55 20.03
C PRO A 132 8.68 0.72 19.83
N LEU A 133 8.72 -0.29 18.97
CA LEU A 133 7.64 -1.23 18.67
C LEU A 133 7.12 -1.91 19.95
N LYS A 134 8.00 -2.22 20.91
CA LYS A 134 7.59 -2.80 22.19
C LYS A 134 6.74 -1.86 23.06
N GLU A 135 6.83 -0.56 22.83
CA GLU A 135 6.07 0.49 23.54
C GLU A 135 4.78 0.88 22.81
N MET A 136 4.60 0.43 21.57
CA MET A 136 3.35 0.59 20.84
C MET A 136 2.29 -0.40 21.35
N ILE A 137 1.03 0.02 21.35
CA ILE A 137 -0.09 -0.91 21.49
C ILE A 137 -0.14 -1.87 20.28
N ALA A 138 -0.83 -3.01 20.43
CA ALA A 138 -0.87 -4.03 19.38
C ALA A 138 -1.43 -3.49 18.06
N GLU A 139 -2.45 -2.64 18.11
CA GLU A 139 -3.08 -2.02 16.95
C GLU A 139 -2.13 -1.04 16.22
N ASP A 140 -1.35 -0.24 16.95
CA ASP A 140 -0.36 0.67 16.38
C ASP A 140 0.80 -0.09 15.73
N ARG A 141 1.25 -1.20 16.34
CA ARG A 141 2.20 -2.12 15.68
C ARG A 141 1.65 -2.70 14.38
N LEU A 142 0.36 -3.04 14.33
CA LEU A 142 -0.27 -3.55 13.10
C LEU A 142 -0.34 -2.48 12.01
N ALA A 143 -0.62 -1.22 12.38
CA ALA A 143 -0.58 -0.08 11.47
C ALA A 143 0.84 0.15 10.93
N PHE A 144 1.83 0.19 11.81
CA PHE A 144 3.25 0.35 11.46
C PHE A 144 3.72 -0.80 10.55
N THR A 145 3.30 -2.03 10.82
CA THR A 145 3.75 -3.17 10.03
C THR A 145 2.90 -3.49 8.81
N GLY A 146 1.76 -2.83 8.60
CA GLY A 146 0.97 -3.00 7.38
C GLY A 146 0.17 -4.30 7.35
N LYS A 147 -0.50 -4.63 8.46
CA LYS A 147 -1.40 -5.78 8.54
C LYS A 147 -2.77 -5.36 9.07
N HIS A 148 -3.78 -5.55 8.24
CA HIS A 148 -5.15 -5.33 8.66
C HIS A 148 -5.61 -6.39 9.68
N ALA A 149 -6.41 -5.97 10.65
CA ALA A 149 -7.06 -6.83 11.63
C ALA A 149 -8.40 -6.25 12.08
N ALA A 150 -9.33 -7.11 12.49
CA ALA A 150 -10.64 -6.70 13.00
C ALA A 150 -10.57 -5.92 14.33
N SER A 151 -9.43 -5.90 15.01
CA SER A 151 -9.19 -5.09 16.21
C SER A 151 -8.98 -3.61 15.90
N LEU A 152 -8.61 -3.28 14.65
CA LEU A 152 -8.43 -1.91 14.19
C LEU A 152 -9.80 -1.22 14.12
N ASP A 153 -10.04 -0.36 15.08
CA ASP A 153 -11.27 0.40 15.20
C ASP A 153 -11.34 1.47 14.09
N THR A 154 -12.40 1.47 13.29
CA THR A 154 -12.55 2.38 12.14
C THR A 154 -12.65 3.85 12.53
N SER A 155 -12.95 4.13 13.80
CA SER A 155 -12.92 5.48 14.38
C SER A 155 -11.51 6.05 14.54
N VAL A 156 -10.55 5.17 14.83
CA VAL A 156 -9.15 5.53 15.09
C VAL A 156 -8.30 5.33 13.85
N TYR A 157 -8.47 4.18 13.18
CA TYR A 157 -7.79 3.80 11.95
C TYR A 157 -8.73 4.03 10.78
N ASN A 158 -8.99 5.30 10.47
CA ASN A 158 -9.86 5.72 9.37
C ASN A 158 -9.17 5.67 7.99
N PHE A 159 -8.29 4.67 7.83
CA PHE A 159 -7.48 4.42 6.65
C PHE A 159 -7.04 2.95 6.59
N ASP A 160 -6.73 2.46 5.40
CA ASP A 160 -6.14 1.13 5.21
C ASP A 160 -4.68 1.11 5.68
N VAL A 161 -4.43 0.40 6.78
CA VAL A 161 -3.07 0.18 7.28
C VAL A 161 -2.17 -0.56 6.29
N GLU A 162 -2.73 -1.30 5.33
CA GLU A 162 -1.97 -2.06 4.33
C GLU A 162 -1.47 -1.23 3.15
N TRP A 163 -1.78 0.08 3.10
CA TRP A 163 -1.14 1.01 2.17
C TRP A 163 0.38 1.03 2.37
N PHE A 164 1.15 1.24 1.30
CA PHE A 164 2.63 1.18 1.29
C PHE A 164 3.21 -0.19 1.73
N ALA A 165 2.74 -1.25 1.06
CA ALA A 165 3.11 -2.67 1.21
C ALA A 165 2.47 -3.41 2.40
N SER A 166 1.47 -4.22 2.07
CA SER A 166 0.86 -5.21 2.97
C SER A 166 1.85 -6.31 3.35
N THR A 167 1.92 -6.64 4.64
CA THR A 167 2.68 -7.78 5.17
C THR A 167 1.77 -8.88 5.72
N LYS A 168 0.45 -8.83 5.48
CA LYS A 168 -0.52 -9.77 6.07
C LYS A 168 -0.20 -11.25 5.88
N SER A 169 0.48 -11.59 4.78
CA SER A 169 0.89 -12.96 4.47
C SER A 169 2.14 -13.43 5.23
N ALA A 170 2.91 -12.52 5.83
CA ALA A 170 4.12 -12.80 6.58
C ALA A 170 3.80 -13.25 8.02
N LYS A 171 3.09 -14.37 8.15
CA LYS A 171 2.59 -14.88 9.44
C LYS A 171 3.69 -15.05 10.48
N GLY A 172 4.82 -15.65 10.10
CA GLY A 172 5.98 -15.82 10.96
C GLY A 172 6.56 -14.52 11.50
N PHE A 173 6.74 -13.54 10.63
CA PHE A 173 7.16 -12.19 11.03
C PHE A 173 6.21 -11.58 12.06
N HIS A 174 4.91 -11.62 11.83
CA HIS A 174 3.94 -11.07 12.78
C HIS A 174 3.88 -11.83 14.10
N GLN A 175 4.13 -13.14 14.10
CA GLN A 175 4.23 -13.92 15.32
C GLN A 175 5.46 -13.48 16.13
N LEU A 176 6.63 -13.43 15.50
CA LEU A 176 7.87 -12.98 16.15
C LEU A 176 7.79 -11.55 16.66
N LEU A 177 7.16 -10.65 15.89
CA LEU A 177 6.94 -9.27 16.31
C LEU A 177 6.03 -9.17 17.53
N ALA A 178 5.03 -10.06 17.65
CA ALA A 178 4.16 -10.10 18.82
C ALA A 178 4.88 -10.66 20.05
N ASP A 179 5.71 -11.68 19.87
CA ASP A 179 6.40 -12.37 20.96
C ASP A 179 7.64 -11.60 21.46
N LEU A 180 8.39 -11.00 20.53
CA LEU A 180 9.70 -10.37 20.77
C LEU A 180 9.85 -9.03 20.01
N PRO A 181 8.99 -8.02 20.24
CA PRO A 181 9.06 -6.75 19.52
C PRO A 181 10.41 -6.03 19.70
N GLY A 182 11.05 -6.18 20.88
CA GLY A 182 12.34 -5.58 21.18
C GLY A 182 13.48 -6.02 20.24
N ALA A 183 13.44 -7.24 19.70
CA ALA A 183 14.45 -7.69 18.73
C ALA A 183 14.39 -6.89 17.41
N PHE A 184 13.21 -6.42 17.03
CA PHE A 184 13.03 -5.54 15.87
C PHE A 184 13.37 -4.08 16.20
N ASP A 185 13.17 -3.65 17.45
CA ASP A 185 13.66 -2.35 17.94
C ASP A 185 15.17 -2.26 17.86
N ASP A 186 15.89 -3.31 18.29
CA ASP A 186 17.35 -3.37 18.22
C ASP A 186 17.84 -3.24 16.77
N ALA A 187 17.13 -3.83 15.80
CA ALA A 187 17.43 -3.65 14.38
C ALA A 187 17.18 -2.20 13.93
N LEU A 188 15.99 -1.64 14.23
CA LEU A 188 15.59 -0.29 13.83
C LEU A 188 16.39 0.83 14.48
N ALA A 189 16.97 0.59 15.65
CA ALA A 189 17.85 1.54 16.35
C ALA A 189 19.11 1.88 15.54
N ASN A 190 19.52 1.00 14.61
CA ASN A 190 20.62 1.28 13.68
C ASN A 190 20.26 2.26 12.56
N ILE A 191 18.97 2.59 12.39
CA ILE A 191 18.52 3.55 11.40
C ILE A 191 18.28 4.91 12.10
N PRO A 192 19.07 5.95 11.74
CA PRO A 192 18.88 7.29 12.27
C PRO A 192 17.46 7.81 12.04
N SER A 193 16.85 8.40 13.07
CA SER A 193 15.51 8.99 13.00
C SER A 193 15.45 10.20 12.07
N GLU A 194 16.57 10.92 11.93
CA GLU A 194 16.71 12.14 11.15
C GLU A 194 18.09 12.17 10.47
N GLY A 195 18.26 13.06 9.50
CA GLY A 195 19.52 13.21 8.76
C GLY A 195 19.77 12.09 7.75
N ASP A 196 21.00 12.02 7.26
CA ASP A 196 21.41 11.03 6.28
C ASP A 196 21.43 9.60 6.85
N VAL A 197 20.98 8.64 6.05
CA VAL A 197 21.15 7.21 6.31
C VAL A 197 22.26 6.69 5.41
N SER A 198 23.27 6.07 6.01
CA SER A 198 24.40 5.47 5.31
C SER A 198 24.16 3.99 4.97
N GLU A 199 25.00 3.44 4.10
CA GLU A 199 24.99 2.00 3.84
C GLU A 199 25.35 1.18 5.08
N GLN A 200 26.20 1.71 5.97
CA GLN A 200 26.59 1.04 7.21
C GLN A 200 25.40 0.92 8.18
N ASP A 201 24.58 1.97 8.27
CA ASP A 201 23.33 1.96 9.06
C ASP A 201 22.38 0.88 8.54
N TYR A 202 22.20 0.82 7.22
CA TYR A 202 21.39 -0.21 6.58
C TYR A 202 21.94 -1.62 6.81
N GLN A 203 23.26 -1.82 6.68
CA GLN A 203 23.91 -3.11 6.93
C GLN A 203 23.74 -3.55 8.39
N ALA A 204 23.88 -2.64 9.35
CA ALA A 204 23.63 -2.92 10.76
C ALA A 204 22.16 -3.28 11.03
N PHE A 205 21.21 -2.56 10.43
CA PHE A 205 19.79 -2.95 10.45
C PHE A 205 19.57 -4.35 9.88
N MET A 206 20.16 -4.69 8.72
CA MET A 206 20.04 -6.01 8.12
C MET A 206 20.51 -7.10 9.07
N ILE A 207 21.67 -6.93 9.70
CA ILE A 207 22.22 -7.89 10.67
C ILE A 207 21.25 -8.08 11.84
N GLY A 208 20.76 -6.97 12.43
CA GLY A 208 19.79 -7.02 13.52
C GLY A 208 18.49 -7.71 13.10
N TYR A 209 17.92 -7.32 11.95
CA TYR A 209 16.68 -7.89 11.44
C TYR A 209 16.80 -9.38 11.15
N LEU A 210 17.90 -9.84 10.53
CA LEU A 210 18.14 -11.27 10.30
C LEU A 210 18.31 -12.03 11.63
N SER A 211 18.96 -11.41 12.61
CA SER A 211 19.17 -12.01 13.94
C SER A 211 17.88 -12.19 14.73
N ALA A 212 16.86 -11.34 14.50
CA ALA A 212 15.55 -11.49 15.12
C ALA A 212 14.81 -12.79 14.75
N PHE A 213 15.24 -13.46 13.68
CA PHE A 213 14.70 -14.76 13.23
C PHE A 213 15.61 -15.94 13.64
N ALA A 214 16.76 -15.67 14.28
CA ALA A 214 17.70 -16.72 14.66
C ALA A 214 17.06 -17.71 15.64
N GLY A 215 17.22 -19.01 15.37
CA GLY A 215 16.62 -20.07 16.19
C GLY A 215 15.13 -20.35 15.91
N THR A 216 14.58 -19.75 14.86
CA THR A 216 13.20 -19.99 14.39
C THR A 216 13.22 -20.70 13.04
N ASP A 217 12.12 -21.39 12.68
CA ASP A 217 11.95 -21.98 11.34
C ASP A 217 11.53 -20.94 10.27
N GLU A 218 11.28 -19.70 10.69
CA GLU A 218 10.79 -18.63 9.83
C GLU A 218 11.94 -17.96 9.07
N LYS A 219 11.72 -17.72 7.77
CA LYS A 219 12.73 -17.10 6.91
C LYS A 219 12.47 -15.60 6.79
N PRO A 220 13.43 -14.74 7.15
CA PRO A 220 13.31 -13.31 6.94
C PRO A 220 13.22 -13.01 5.44
N THR A 221 12.31 -12.09 5.09
CA THR A 221 12.09 -11.62 3.71
C THR A 221 12.09 -10.09 3.64
N LEU A 222 12.27 -9.57 2.43
CA LEU A 222 12.35 -8.14 2.11
C LEU A 222 11.07 -7.38 2.42
N ALA A 223 9.89 -7.93 2.13
CA ALA A 223 8.65 -7.15 2.24
C ALA A 223 8.40 -6.62 3.66
N PRO A 224 8.49 -7.44 4.74
CA PRO A 224 8.38 -6.91 6.10
C PRO A 224 9.54 -6.01 6.51
N ALA A 225 10.78 -6.33 6.11
CA ALA A 225 11.95 -5.52 6.44
C ALA A 225 11.85 -4.10 5.87
N THR A 226 11.52 -4.01 4.58
CA THR A 226 11.38 -2.74 3.87
C THR A 226 10.15 -1.96 4.31
N ARG A 227 9.08 -2.64 4.77
CA ARG A 227 7.94 -1.98 5.43
C ARG A 227 8.35 -1.33 6.76
N LEU A 228 9.08 -2.04 7.63
CA LEU A 228 9.59 -1.46 8.88
C LEU A 228 10.47 -0.23 8.62
N LEU A 229 11.39 -0.35 7.66
CA LEU A 229 12.27 0.74 7.24
C LEU A 229 11.49 1.93 6.65
N ALA A 230 10.50 1.67 5.79
CA ALA A 230 9.68 2.70 5.18
C ALA A 230 8.83 3.45 6.20
N MET A 231 8.33 2.79 7.25
CA MET A 231 7.60 3.49 8.31
C MET A 231 8.53 4.23 9.28
N ARG A 232 9.78 3.79 9.42
CA ARG A 232 10.83 4.50 10.19
C ARG A 232 11.33 5.75 9.45
N ARG A 233 11.63 5.62 8.16
CA ARG A 233 12.20 6.66 7.28
C ARG A 233 11.52 6.64 5.90
N PRO A 234 10.29 7.15 5.78
CA PRO A 234 9.51 7.16 4.54
C PRO A 234 10.09 8.09 3.47
N ASP A 235 11.08 8.90 3.84
CA ASP A 235 11.87 9.77 2.97
C ASP A 235 13.11 9.08 2.40
N VAL A 236 13.46 7.86 2.86
CA VAL A 236 14.65 7.10 2.42
C VAL A 236 14.30 5.75 1.80
N PHE A 237 13.41 4.99 2.43
CA PHE A 237 13.18 3.59 2.06
C PHE A 237 11.88 3.39 1.29
N THR A 238 11.99 2.82 0.09
CA THR A 238 10.84 2.42 -0.72
C THR A 238 10.39 1.00 -0.34
N PRO A 239 9.17 0.83 0.19
CA PRO A 239 8.70 -0.48 0.62
C PRO A 239 8.48 -1.40 -0.59
N ILE A 240 8.84 -2.66 -0.44
CA ILE A 240 8.68 -3.68 -1.47
C ILE A 240 7.49 -4.58 -1.18
N SER A 241 6.71 -4.87 -2.21
CA SER A 241 5.72 -5.95 -2.19
C SER A 241 5.98 -6.94 -3.32
N ASN A 242 5.80 -8.24 -3.05
CA ASN A 242 6.14 -9.32 -3.98
C ASN A 242 5.39 -9.23 -5.33
N ASN A 243 4.14 -8.75 -5.31
CA ASN A 243 3.31 -8.61 -6.52
C ASN A 243 3.68 -7.40 -7.38
N ARG A 244 4.45 -6.45 -6.82
CA ARG A 244 4.79 -5.16 -7.42
C ARG A 244 6.30 -5.01 -7.71
N LEU A 245 7.10 -5.92 -7.15
CA LEU A 245 8.56 -5.91 -7.25
C LEU A 245 9.06 -6.05 -8.68
N ASP A 246 8.43 -6.89 -9.50
CA ASP A 246 8.86 -7.12 -10.88
C ASP A 246 8.75 -5.84 -11.74
N ALA A 247 7.60 -5.17 -11.68
CA ALA A 247 7.39 -3.90 -12.37
C ALA A 247 8.38 -2.82 -11.88
N LEU A 248 8.68 -2.76 -10.57
CA LEU A 248 9.67 -1.83 -10.02
C LEU A 248 11.08 -2.14 -10.55
N CYS A 249 11.53 -3.40 -10.48
CA CYS A 249 12.86 -3.78 -10.97
C CYS A 249 13.02 -3.46 -12.47
N GLN A 250 12.03 -3.82 -13.28
CA GLN A 250 12.03 -3.50 -14.71
C GLN A 250 12.06 -1.99 -14.92
N ALA A 251 11.25 -1.24 -14.18
CA ALA A 251 11.18 0.22 -14.23
C ALA A 251 12.41 0.91 -13.63
N LEU A 252 13.27 0.23 -12.88
CA LEU A 252 14.60 0.72 -12.49
C LEU A 252 15.71 0.26 -13.44
N GLY A 253 15.44 -0.72 -14.30
CA GLY A 253 16.42 -1.25 -15.25
C GLY A 253 17.37 -2.24 -14.60
N ILE A 254 16.95 -2.86 -13.49
CA ILE A 254 17.73 -3.81 -12.71
C ILE A 254 17.18 -5.22 -12.86
N SER A 255 18.05 -6.22 -12.70
CA SER A 255 17.62 -7.61 -12.63
C SER A 255 16.65 -7.82 -11.47
N ARG A 256 15.61 -8.63 -11.70
CA ARG A 256 14.59 -8.93 -10.68
C ARG A 256 15.26 -9.38 -9.38
N LEU A 257 14.87 -8.75 -8.28
CA LEU A 257 15.25 -9.18 -6.93
C LEU A 257 14.43 -10.41 -6.52
N ASN A 258 15.07 -11.36 -5.87
CA ASN A 258 14.36 -12.34 -5.05
C ASN A 258 13.97 -11.71 -3.70
N ASN A 259 13.05 -12.34 -2.97
CA ASN A 259 12.50 -11.79 -1.73
C ASN A 259 13.47 -11.83 -0.52
N ARG A 260 14.75 -12.18 -0.71
CA ARG A 260 15.82 -12.22 0.30
C ARG A 260 17.09 -11.50 -0.19
N ASP A 261 17.04 -10.78 -1.30
CA ASP A 261 18.16 -10.00 -1.82
C ASP A 261 18.31 -8.67 -1.05
N PHE A 262 18.63 -8.76 0.25
CA PHE A 262 18.75 -7.59 1.13
C PHE A 262 19.87 -6.63 0.70
N GLU A 263 21.05 -7.15 0.37
CA GLU A 263 22.17 -6.32 -0.10
C GLU A 263 21.81 -5.52 -1.37
N ARG A 264 21.26 -6.21 -2.37
CA ARG A 264 20.85 -5.58 -3.63
C ARG A 264 19.66 -4.64 -3.47
N TYR A 265 18.83 -4.78 -2.45
CA TYR A 265 17.77 -3.80 -2.19
C TYR A 265 18.35 -2.40 -1.96
N TRP A 266 19.43 -2.28 -1.19
CA TRP A 266 20.05 -0.98 -0.96
C TRP A 266 20.70 -0.44 -2.23
N SER A 267 21.59 -1.20 -2.86
CA SER A 267 22.33 -0.73 -4.04
C SER A 267 21.44 -0.52 -5.27
N ASP A 268 20.50 -1.43 -5.52
CA ASP A 268 19.74 -1.43 -6.78
C ASP A 268 18.42 -0.65 -6.66
N VAL A 269 17.81 -0.53 -5.47
CA VAL A 269 16.52 0.17 -5.27
C VAL A 269 16.71 1.51 -4.58
N VAL A 270 17.20 1.52 -3.33
CA VAL A 270 17.29 2.76 -2.53
C VAL A 270 18.20 3.78 -3.21
N MET A 271 19.40 3.37 -3.61
CA MET A 271 20.36 4.27 -4.26
C MET A 271 19.89 4.72 -5.64
N SER A 272 19.29 3.84 -6.44
CA SER A 272 18.73 4.22 -7.74
C SER A 272 17.66 5.30 -7.61
N ILE A 273 16.72 5.13 -6.68
CA ILE A 273 15.65 6.11 -6.43
C ILE A 273 16.24 7.43 -5.92
N ARG A 274 17.22 7.38 -5.02
CA ARG A 274 17.89 8.58 -4.47
C ARG A 274 18.52 9.46 -5.54
N THR A 275 18.96 8.88 -6.66
CA THR A 275 19.56 9.61 -7.78
C THR A 275 18.55 10.20 -8.77
N MET A 276 17.26 9.87 -8.66
CA MET A 276 16.25 10.37 -9.59
C MET A 276 16.04 11.88 -9.42
N PRO A 277 15.76 12.63 -10.50
CA PRO A 277 15.64 14.09 -10.44
C PRO A 277 14.60 14.58 -9.42
N TRP A 278 13.43 13.95 -9.36
CA TRP A 278 12.37 14.30 -8.41
C TRP A 278 12.76 14.05 -6.94
N PHE A 279 13.65 13.10 -6.67
CA PHE A 279 14.09 12.77 -5.31
C PHE A 279 15.25 13.67 -4.85
N ALA A 280 16.20 13.92 -5.76
CA ALA A 280 17.40 14.71 -5.48
C ALA A 280 17.13 16.22 -5.47
N MET A 281 16.15 16.68 -6.25
CA MET A 281 15.76 18.10 -6.37
C MET A 281 14.33 18.32 -5.88
N THR A 282 13.95 17.64 -4.80
CA THR A 282 12.67 17.87 -4.11
C THR A 282 12.60 19.31 -3.62
N THR A 283 11.48 19.97 -3.87
CA THR A 283 11.19 21.32 -3.39
C THR A 283 9.81 21.33 -2.77
N GLU A 284 9.59 22.14 -1.75
CA GLU A 284 8.32 22.18 -1.06
C GLU A 284 7.58 23.46 -1.45
N ASN A 285 6.47 23.32 -2.17
CA ASN A 285 5.62 24.44 -2.53
C ASN A 285 4.16 24.16 -2.17
N GLY A 286 3.79 24.52 -0.94
CA GLY A 286 2.46 24.31 -0.38
C GLY A 286 2.32 22.97 0.36
N GLU A 287 1.18 22.82 1.03
CA GLU A 287 0.94 21.76 2.01
C GLU A 287 1.07 20.34 1.43
N LEU A 288 0.52 20.12 0.23
CA LEU A 288 0.62 18.80 -0.41
C LEU A 288 2.07 18.44 -0.74
N GLU A 289 2.85 19.38 -1.29
CA GLU A 289 4.25 19.08 -1.63
C GLU A 289 5.11 18.87 -0.39
N GLU A 290 4.89 19.59 0.71
CA GLU A 290 5.52 19.30 2.01
C GLU A 290 5.20 17.88 2.49
N GLN A 291 3.93 17.48 2.44
CA GLN A 291 3.53 16.13 2.82
C GLN A 291 4.21 15.08 1.94
N LEU A 292 4.19 15.25 0.61
CA LEU A 292 4.84 14.35 -0.34
C LEU A 292 6.35 14.29 -0.16
N ALA A 293 7.01 15.43 0.12
CA ALA A 293 8.45 15.50 0.37
C ALA A 293 8.83 14.70 1.62
N SER A 294 8.03 14.79 2.68
CA SER A 294 8.24 14.05 3.94
C SER A 294 8.12 12.52 3.78
N ILE A 295 7.51 12.05 2.69
CA ILE A 295 7.31 10.64 2.37
C ILE A 295 7.90 10.27 1.00
N LYS A 296 8.87 11.02 0.50
CA LYS A 296 9.28 10.95 -0.90
C LYS A 296 9.72 9.55 -1.37
N ALA A 297 10.27 8.71 -0.49
CA ALA A 297 10.63 7.33 -0.87
C ALA A 297 9.41 6.41 -1.04
N LEU A 298 8.23 6.81 -0.57
CA LEU A 298 6.98 6.09 -0.78
C LEU A 298 6.31 6.41 -2.13
N LEU A 299 6.67 7.53 -2.78
CA LEU A 299 5.99 7.98 -4.01
C LEU A 299 5.94 6.96 -5.15
N PRO A 300 6.93 6.06 -5.36
CA PRO A 300 6.79 5.00 -6.34
C PRO A 300 5.53 4.14 -6.16
N CYS A 301 4.98 4.05 -4.94
CA CYS A 301 3.73 3.34 -4.67
C CYS A 301 2.51 3.95 -5.37
N PHE A 302 2.55 5.24 -5.72
CA PHE A 302 1.49 5.95 -6.44
C PHE A 302 1.56 5.78 -7.98
N PHE A 303 2.62 5.15 -8.49
CA PHE A 303 2.84 4.95 -9.93
C PHE A 303 2.57 3.51 -10.38
N TYR A 304 2.00 2.68 -9.50
CA TYR A 304 1.37 1.43 -9.91
C TYR A 304 -0.02 1.71 -10.49
N TYR A 305 -0.50 0.81 -11.34
CA TYR A 305 -1.86 0.87 -11.85
C TYR A 305 -2.87 1.01 -10.71
N ALA A 306 -3.72 2.03 -10.84
CA ALA A 306 -4.88 2.28 -10.02
C ALA A 306 -6.06 2.58 -10.95
N ASP A 307 -7.26 2.24 -10.49
CA ASP A 307 -8.51 2.53 -11.17
C ASP A 307 -9.61 2.93 -10.18
N LYS A 308 -10.79 3.22 -10.70
CA LYS A 308 -11.96 3.65 -9.93
C LYS A 308 -12.30 2.73 -8.74
N ASP A 309 -11.91 1.45 -8.79
CA ASP A 309 -12.20 0.48 -7.73
C ASP A 309 -11.13 0.52 -6.62
N THR A 310 -10.05 1.29 -6.77
CA THR A 310 -8.90 1.27 -5.86
C THR A 310 -9.25 1.79 -4.48
N ALA A 311 -9.93 2.94 -4.39
CA ALA A 311 -10.39 3.50 -3.12
C ALA A 311 -11.40 2.58 -2.41
N ASP A 312 -12.38 2.05 -3.14
CA ASP A 312 -13.39 1.13 -2.60
C ASP A 312 -12.80 -0.22 -2.14
N ASN A 313 -11.61 -0.56 -2.64
CA ASN A 313 -10.91 -1.77 -2.25
C ASN A 313 -10.14 -1.67 -0.93
N SER A 314 -10.07 -0.49 -0.32
CA SER A 314 -9.51 -0.29 1.02
C SER A 314 -10.13 -1.24 2.04
N ASN A 315 -9.30 -1.86 2.89
CA ASN A 315 -9.78 -2.67 3.99
C ASN A 315 -10.55 -1.84 5.03
N TYR A 316 -10.24 -0.56 5.19
CA TYR A 316 -11.01 0.35 6.04
C TYR A 316 -12.43 0.56 5.50
N ILE A 317 -12.56 0.89 4.21
CA ILE A 317 -13.88 1.07 3.58
C ILE A 317 -14.69 -0.23 3.62
N LYS A 318 -14.04 -1.38 3.39
CA LYS A 318 -14.67 -2.70 3.52
C LYS A 318 -15.15 -3.02 4.93
N LEU A 319 -14.41 -2.61 5.97
CA LEU A 319 -14.85 -2.74 7.36
C LEU A 319 -16.01 -1.82 7.67
N LEU A 320 -15.93 -0.55 7.26
CA LEU A 320 -16.94 0.47 7.53
C LEU A 320 -18.30 0.10 6.92
N ASN A 321 -18.29 -0.41 5.68
CA ASN A 321 -19.48 -0.82 4.96
C ASN A 321 -19.93 -2.26 5.25
N LYS A 322 -19.29 -2.95 6.21
CA LYS A 322 -19.64 -4.31 6.55
C LYS A 322 -21.05 -4.32 7.15
N PRO A 323 -22.02 -5.05 6.56
CA PRO A 323 -23.39 -5.04 7.06
C PRO A 323 -23.43 -5.54 8.50
N VAL A 324 -24.03 -4.74 9.38
CA VAL A 324 -24.29 -5.11 10.77
C VAL A 324 -25.20 -6.33 10.74
N ARG A 325 -24.67 -7.51 11.04
CA ARG A 325 -25.48 -8.73 11.12
C ARG A 325 -26.56 -8.50 12.17
N SER A 326 -27.83 -8.59 11.77
CA SER A 326 -28.95 -8.70 12.70
C SER A 326 -28.70 -9.88 13.62
N SER A 327 -28.46 -9.63 14.89
CA SER A 327 -28.16 -10.65 15.88
C SER A 327 -29.37 -11.59 16.07
N ARG A 328 -29.29 -12.79 15.49
CA ARG A 328 -29.88 -13.98 16.09
C ARG A 328 -28.75 -14.94 16.45
N SER A 329 -28.51 -15.05 17.76
CA SER A 329 -27.95 -16.23 18.44
C SER A 329 -26.71 -16.87 17.78
N GLY A 330 -25.56 -16.24 17.92
CA GLY A 330 -24.27 -16.86 17.67
C GLY A 330 -23.18 -15.90 18.08
N GLY A 331 -22.57 -16.11 19.25
CA GLY A 331 -21.57 -15.24 19.84
C GLY A 331 -20.47 -14.90 18.84
N THR A 332 -20.48 -13.67 18.34
CA THR A 332 -19.30 -13.12 17.70
C THR A 332 -18.29 -13.03 18.83
N LYS A 333 -17.17 -13.78 18.74
CA LYS A 333 -16.10 -13.70 19.73
C LYS A 333 -15.60 -12.25 19.73
N THR A 334 -16.13 -11.43 20.64
CA THR A 334 -15.59 -10.10 20.92
C THR A 334 -14.21 -10.35 21.52
N VAL A 335 -13.19 -9.95 20.77
CA VAL A 335 -11.82 -10.04 21.25
C VAL A 335 -11.69 -8.96 22.32
N ARG A 336 -11.51 -9.38 23.58
CA ARG A 336 -11.25 -8.44 24.67
C ARG A 336 -9.96 -7.71 24.38
N ARG A 337 -9.99 -6.38 24.52
CA ARG A 337 -8.79 -5.54 24.36
C ARG A 337 -8.05 -5.47 25.70
N GLY A 338 -6.73 -5.30 25.63
CA GLY A 338 -5.96 -4.97 26.82
C GLY A 338 -6.36 -3.58 27.33
N LYS A 339 -6.27 -3.37 28.65
CA LYS A 339 -6.60 -2.09 29.29
C LYS A 339 -5.85 -0.91 28.65
N GLU A 340 -4.54 -1.06 28.45
CA GLU A 340 -3.70 -0.05 27.81
C GLU A 340 -4.16 0.28 26.38
N SER A 341 -4.52 -0.74 25.59
CA SER A 341 -5.07 -0.54 24.24
C SER A 341 -6.40 0.21 24.30
N ALA A 342 -7.30 -0.14 25.23
CA ALA A 342 -8.57 0.57 25.39
C ALA A 342 -8.36 2.03 25.82
N GLU A 343 -7.46 2.31 26.75
CA GLU A 343 -7.11 3.67 27.19
C GLU A 343 -6.58 4.51 26.03
N VAL A 344 -5.56 4.03 25.31
CA VAL A 344 -4.94 4.76 24.19
C VAL A 344 -5.94 5.02 23.06
N LEU A 345 -6.77 4.04 22.69
CA LEU A 345 -7.75 4.19 21.61
C LEU A 345 -8.86 5.18 21.99
N VAL A 346 -9.35 5.13 23.23
CA VAL A 346 -10.37 6.07 23.72
C VAL A 346 -9.79 7.48 23.82
N ASP A 347 -8.57 7.64 24.34
CA ASP A 347 -7.93 8.95 24.44
C ASP A 347 -7.75 9.60 23.08
N ARG A 348 -7.29 8.82 22.09
CA ARG A 348 -7.12 9.30 20.72
C ARG A 348 -8.44 9.68 20.08
N ALA A 349 -9.50 8.90 20.30
CA ALA A 349 -10.83 9.24 19.80
C ALA A 349 -11.38 10.52 20.48
N LEU A 350 -11.26 10.64 21.80
CA LEU A 350 -11.76 11.78 22.58
C LEU A 350 -11.00 13.09 22.34
N ALA A 351 -9.79 13.03 21.79
CA ALA A 351 -9.00 14.19 21.38
C ALA A 351 -9.62 14.97 20.20
N ASP A 352 -10.57 14.37 19.46
CA ASP A 352 -11.33 15.07 18.43
C ASP A 352 -12.16 16.21 19.06
N GLU A 353 -11.97 17.43 18.57
CA GLU A 353 -12.67 18.64 19.04
C GLU A 353 -14.19 18.61 18.78
N SER A 354 -14.65 17.77 17.86
CA SER A 354 -16.08 17.58 17.58
C SER A 354 -16.83 16.83 18.67
N ILE A 355 -16.12 16.21 19.63
CA ILE A 355 -16.73 15.46 20.73
C ILE A 355 -17.11 16.42 21.87
N PRO A 356 -18.39 16.46 22.28
CA PRO A 356 -18.83 17.33 23.37
C PRO A 356 -18.15 17.02 24.71
N ASP A 357 -17.92 18.06 25.53
CA ASP A 357 -17.24 17.93 26.83
C ASP A 357 -17.93 16.94 27.78
N HIS A 358 -19.26 16.88 27.78
CA HIS A 358 -20.02 15.94 28.61
C HIS A 358 -19.77 14.47 28.27
N ILE A 359 -19.32 14.16 27.04
CA ILE A 359 -18.89 12.81 26.64
C ILE A 359 -17.45 12.54 27.09
N ARG A 360 -16.58 13.55 27.03
CA ARG A 360 -15.20 13.47 27.52
C ARG A 360 -15.17 13.18 29.02
N ASP A 361 -16.09 13.75 29.80
CA ASP A 361 -16.26 13.47 31.23
C ASP A 361 -16.63 12.00 31.53
N LYS A 362 -17.05 11.23 30.52
CA LYS A 362 -17.38 9.79 30.64
C LYS A 362 -16.27 8.87 30.17
N ARG A 363 -15.05 9.39 29.98
CA ARG A 363 -13.85 8.65 29.56
C ARG A 363 -13.73 7.25 30.19
N ASP A 364 -13.75 7.16 31.52
CA ASP A 364 -13.56 5.88 32.22
C ASP A 364 -14.66 4.86 31.95
N SER A 365 -15.90 5.34 31.74
CA SER A 365 -17.02 4.48 31.36
C SER A 365 -16.88 3.97 29.91
N ILE A 366 -16.34 4.80 29.01
CA ILE A 366 -16.07 4.43 27.63
C ILE A 366 -14.96 3.37 27.59
N ILE A 367 -13.87 3.58 28.33
CA ILE A 367 -12.75 2.62 28.45
C ILE A 367 -13.27 1.25 28.92
N ALA A 368 -14.08 1.23 29.97
CA ALA A 368 -14.61 -0.03 30.51
C ALA A 368 -15.47 -0.82 29.50
N GLU A 369 -16.17 -0.15 28.57
CA GLU A 369 -16.93 -0.81 27.50
C GLU A 369 -16.03 -1.25 26.33
N VAL A 370 -15.01 -0.46 26.00
CA VAL A 370 -14.03 -0.77 24.95
C VAL A 370 -13.15 -1.97 25.35
N GLU A 371 -12.79 -2.08 26.62
CA GLU A 371 -12.10 -3.26 27.20
C GLU A 371 -12.94 -4.55 27.03
N LYS A 372 -14.28 -4.44 27.17
CA LYS A 372 -15.21 -5.56 26.95
C LYS A 372 -15.32 -5.97 25.47
N GLY A 373 -14.70 -5.21 24.56
CA GLY A 373 -14.60 -5.51 23.14
C GLY A 373 -15.64 -4.79 22.27
N ARG A 374 -16.32 -3.75 22.79
CA ARG A 374 -17.15 -2.84 21.98
C ARG A 374 -16.25 -1.88 21.20
N SER A 375 -16.65 -1.46 20.00
CA SER A 375 -15.89 -0.42 19.29
C SER A 375 -15.99 0.93 20.00
N VAL A 376 -14.98 1.79 19.81
CA VAL A 376 -14.94 3.13 20.39
C VAL A 376 -16.12 3.95 19.85
N ASP A 377 -16.38 3.89 18.54
CA ASP A 377 -17.51 4.58 17.89
C ASP A 377 -18.87 4.13 18.42
N GLU A 378 -19.14 2.82 18.53
CA GLU A 378 -20.40 2.33 19.08
C GLU A 378 -20.59 2.76 20.54
N THR A 379 -19.49 2.88 21.29
CA THR A 379 -19.52 3.30 22.69
C THR A 379 -19.82 4.79 22.79
N ILE A 380 -19.11 5.63 22.02
CA ILE A 380 -19.34 7.09 21.96
C ILE A 380 -20.75 7.39 21.45
N GLY A 381 -21.20 6.68 20.40
CA GLY A 381 -22.56 6.82 19.87
C GLY A 381 -23.64 6.47 20.89
N LEU A 382 -23.44 5.41 21.68
CA LEU A 382 -24.34 5.04 22.77
C LEU A 382 -24.33 6.08 23.90
N MET A 383 -23.16 6.62 24.27
CA MET A 383 -23.07 7.69 25.26
C MET A 383 -23.80 8.95 24.78
N ARG A 384 -23.65 9.33 23.51
CA ARG A 384 -24.40 10.45 22.90
C ARG A 384 -25.91 10.20 22.91
N ALA A 385 -26.37 8.97 22.66
CA ALA A 385 -27.80 8.65 22.69
C ALA A 385 -28.41 8.65 24.11
N ILE A 386 -27.60 8.34 25.13
CA ILE A 386 -28.06 8.28 26.53
C ILE A 386 -28.00 9.66 27.21
N PHE A 387 -26.98 10.46 26.87
CA PHE A 387 -26.65 11.71 27.60
C PHE A 387 -26.75 12.98 26.74
N GLY A 388 -27.00 12.86 25.43
CA GLY A 388 -27.13 13.98 24.49
C GLY A 388 -28.52 14.55 24.34
#